data_AF-A0AAV4RI96-F1
#
_entry.id   AF-A0AAV4RI96-F1
#
_cell.length_a   1.000
_cell.length_b   1.000
_cell.length_c   1.000
_cell.angle_alpha   90.00
_cell.angle_beta   90.00
_cell.angle_gamma   90.00
#
_symmetry.space_group_name_H-M   'P 1'
#
loop_
_entity.id
_entity.type
_entity.pdbx_description
1 polymer ?
#
loop_
_entity_poly.entity_id
_entity_poly.type
_entity_poly.pdbx_seq_one_letter_code
_entity_poly.pdbx_strand_id
1 'polypeptide(L)' 'MFHAVQILDTAGTLTFPAMRELNIRSGRGFILVFSVDNVTSFTEAIKMWDMIQEIRVRHQLTQIQQVVWMELWVL' A
#
# COMPACT_ATOMS: atom_id res chain seq x y z
N MET A 1 -12.79 -13.07 -21.76
CA MET A 1 -11.94 -12.12 -21.03
C MET A 1 -11.43 -12.84 -19.80
N PHE A 2 -10.10 -12.96 -19.63
CA PHE A 2 -9.53 -13.62 -18.46
C PHE A 2 -9.21 -12.56 -17.40
N HIS A 3 -9.72 -12.74 -16.19
CA HIS A 3 -9.33 -11.95 -15.04
C HIS A 3 -8.31 -12.75 -14.24
N ALA A 4 -7.05 -12.33 -14.27
CA ALA A 4 -5.99 -12.92 -13.46
C ALA A 4 -5.87 -12.16 -12.14
N VAL A 5 -5.95 -12.88 -11.03
CA VAL A 5 -5.68 -12.35 -9.69
C VAL A 5 -4.28 -12.79 -9.28
N GLN A 6 -3.41 -11.84 -8.97
CA GLN A 6 -2.09 -12.11 -8.42
C GLN A 6 -2.13 -11.92 -6.90
N ILE A 7 -1.72 -12.94 -6.16
CA ILE A 7 -1.59 -12.90 -4.70
C ILE A 7 -0.09 -12.91 -4.39
N LEU A 8 0.37 -11.92 -3.63
CA LEU A 8 1.75 -11.80 -3.19
C LEU A 8 1.82 -12.05 -1.69
N ASP A 9 2.54 -13.09 -1.27
CA ASP A 9 2.88 -13.30 0.13
C ASP A 9 4.07 -12.41 0.52
N THR A 10 3.99 -11.80 1.70
CA THR A 10 4.99 -10.86 2.22
C THR A 10 5.46 -11.22 3.63
N ALA A 11 4.95 -12.30 4.21
CA ALA A 11 5.31 -12.75 5.54
C ALA A 11 6.82 -13.04 5.61
N GLY A 12 7.52 -12.38 6.53
CA GLY A 12 8.96 -12.58 6.74
C GLY A 12 9.90 -12.13 5.62
N THR A 13 9.41 -11.51 4.52
CA THR A 13 10.22 -11.31 3.29
C THR A 13 10.57 -9.85 2.95
N LEU A 14 10.00 -8.85 3.61
CA LEU A 14 10.23 -7.45 3.27
C LEU A 14 11.35 -6.83 4.12
N THR A 15 12.59 -7.24 3.87
CA THR A 15 13.81 -6.67 4.47
C THR A 15 14.16 -5.29 3.89
N PHE A 16 13.57 -4.90 2.77
CA PHE A 16 13.85 -3.62 2.09
C PHE A 16 12.61 -2.70 2.05
N PRO A 17 12.65 -1.53 2.72
CA PRO A 17 11.52 -0.59 2.77
C PRO A 17 11.00 -0.14 1.40
N ALA A 18 11.90 0.07 0.42
CA ALA A 18 11.53 0.55 -0.92
C ALA A 18 10.66 -0.47 -1.69
N MET A 19 10.95 -1.77 -1.56
CA MET A 19 10.15 -2.82 -2.22
C MET A 19 8.75 -2.94 -1.58
N ARG A 20 8.68 -2.76 -0.26
CA ARG A 20 7.39 -2.72 0.46
C ARG A 20 6.53 -1.56 -0.03
N GLU A 21 7.10 -0.37 -0.17
CA GLU A 21 6.36 0.79 -0.66
C GLU A 21 5.84 0.59 -2.09
N LEU A 22 6.65 0.01 -2.99
CA LEU A 22 6.22 -0.30 -4.35
C LEU A 22 4.99 -1.22 -4.37
N ASN A 23 5.02 -2.30 -3.59
CA ASN A 23 3.91 -3.26 -3.49
C ASN A 23 2.64 -2.61 -2.92
N ILE A 24 2.78 -1.66 -1.99
CA ILE A 24 1.65 -0.91 -1.44
C ILE A 24 1.09 0.08 -2.46
N ARG A 25 1.93 0.75 -3.25
CA ARG A 25 1.47 1.69 -4.29
C ARG A 25 0.71 0.96 -5.41
N SER A 26 1.22 -0.19 -5.87
CA SER A 26 0.65 -0.94 -6.99
C SER A 26 -0.49 -1.90 -6.60
N GLY A 27 -0.53 -2.35 -5.34
CA GLY A 27 -1.54 -3.26 -4.82
C GLY A 27 -2.96 -2.71 -4.92
N ARG A 28 -3.91 -3.58 -5.32
CA ARG A 28 -5.34 -3.24 -5.41
C ARG A 28 -6.12 -3.56 -4.14
N GLY A 29 -5.63 -4.49 -3.33
CA GLY A 29 -6.23 -4.90 -2.07
C GLY A 29 -5.16 -5.48 -1.15
N PHE A 30 -5.41 -5.42 0.15
CA PHE A 30 -4.49 -5.85 1.19
C PHE A 30 -5.23 -6.71 2.20
N ILE A 31 -4.61 -7.81 2.61
CA ILE A 31 -5.07 -8.65 3.71
C ILE A 31 -3.98 -8.57 4.79
N LEU A 32 -4.36 -8.12 5.98
CA LEU A 32 -3.49 -8.09 7.15
C LEU A 32 -3.81 -9.30 8.02
N VAL A 33 -2.79 -10.06 8.40
CA VAL A 33 -2.92 -11.29 9.18
C VAL A 33 -2.09 -11.15 10.45
N PHE A 34 -2.66 -11.57 11.58
CA PHE A 34 -1.99 -11.59 12.88
C PHE A 34 -2.41 -12.85 13.66
N SER A 35 -1.67 -13.21 14.71
CA SER A 35 -2.02 -14.33 15.58
C SER A 35 -2.83 -13.87 16.78
N VAL A 36 -3.93 -14.56 17.07
CA VAL A 36 -4.88 -14.20 18.14
C VAL A 36 -4.26 -14.30 19.53
N ASP A 37 -3.27 -15.19 19.70
CA ASP A 37 -2.53 -15.42 20.95
C ASP A 37 -1.27 -14.55 21.07
N ASN A 38 -0.98 -13.66 20.11
CA ASN A 38 0.21 -12.84 20.11
C ASN A 38 -0.10 -11.35 19.85
N VAL A 39 -0.18 -10.58 20.93
CA VAL A 39 -0.44 -9.13 20.91
C VAL A 39 0.60 -8.35 20.11
N THR A 40 1.85 -8.80 20.08
CA THR A 40 2.91 -8.16 19.28
C THR A 40 2.57 -8.23 17.80
N SER A 41 2.14 -9.41 17.32
CA SER A 41 1.74 -9.59 15.91
C SER A 41 0.53 -8.71 15.53
N PHE A 42 -0.43 -8.52 16.45
CA PHE A 42 -1.55 -7.61 16.25
C PHE A 42 -1.07 -6.16 16.15
N THR A 43 -0.18 -5.74 17.07
CA THR A 43 0.39 -4.39 17.07
C THR A 43 1.17 -4.11 15.78
N GLU A 44 1.89 -5.09 15.26
CA GLU A 44 2.58 -4.99 13.96
C GLU A 44 1.60 -4.86 12.80
N ALA A 45 0.49 -5.60 12.81
CA ALA A 45 -0.56 -5.47 11.79
C ALA A 45 -1.19 -4.06 11.79
N ILE A 46 -1.39 -3.45 12.96
CA ILE A 46 -1.86 -2.05 13.07
C ILE A 46 -0.83 -1.08 12.48
N LYS A 47 0.46 -1.25 12.80
CA LYS A 47 1.52 -0.41 12.19
C LYS A 47 1.57 -0.56 10.67
N MET A 48 1.35 -1.77 10.15
CA MET A 48 1.25 -2.01 8.71
C MET A 48 0.03 -1.33 8.10
N TRP A 49 -1.11 -1.35 8.78
CA TRP A 49 -2.31 -0.63 8.37
C TRP A 49 -2.05 0.88 8.22
N ASP A 50 -1.47 1.50 9.24
CA ASP A 50 -1.18 2.94 9.23
C ASP A 50 -0.24 3.31 8.08
N MET A 51 0.79 2.49 7.85
CA MET A 51 1.73 2.65 6.73
C MET A 51 1.04 2.56 5.36
N ILE A 52 0.12 1.60 5.18
CA ILE A 52 -0.65 1.48 3.94
C ILE A 52 -1.50 2.73 3.72
N GLN A 53 -2.17 3.23 4.75
CA GLN A 53 -2.98 4.45 4.65
C GLN A 53 -2.13 5.65 4.25
N GLU A 54 -0.99 5.87 4.91
CA GLU A 54 -0.10 7.00 4.62
C GLU A 54 0.40 6.98 3.17
N ILE A 55 0.88 5.83 2.69
CA ILE A 55 1.41 5.69 1.32
C ILE A 55 0.29 5.89 0.29
N ARG A 56 -0.91 5.33 0.53
CA ARG A 56 -2.04 5.44 -0.40
C ARG A 56 -2.59 6.86 -0.46
N VAL A 57 -2.71 7.55 0.68
CA VAL A 57 -3.11 8.97 0.74
C VAL A 57 -2.09 9.84 0.03
N ARG A 58 -0.79 9.67 0.33
CA ARG A 58 0.29 10.41 -0.36
C ARG A 58 0.23 10.20 -1.87
N HIS A 59 0.06 8.96 -2.34
CA HIS A 59 -0.04 8.66 -3.76
C HIS A 59 -1.22 9.37 -4.44
N GLN A 60 -2.40 9.35 -3.81
CA GLN A 60 -3.58 10.03 -4.34
C GLN A 60 -3.37 11.55 -4.42
N LEU A 61 -2.80 12.16 -3.38
CA LEU A 61 -2.50 13.60 -3.38
C LEU A 61 -1.51 13.97 -4.49
N THR A 62 -0.45 13.18 -4.71
CA THR A 62 0.50 13.44 -5.80
C THR A 62 -0.13 13.32 -7.19
N GLN A 63 -1.06 12.37 -7.38
CA GLN A 63 -1.76 12.22 -8.65
C GLN A 63 -2.74 13.38 -8.91
N ILE A 64 -3.52 13.79 -7.89
CA ILE A 64 -4.45 14.92 -8.01
C ILE A 64 -3.66 16.20 -8.31
N GLN A 65 -2.57 16.46 -7.59
CA GLN A 65 -1.72 17.61 -7.87
C GLN A 65 -1.21 17.57 -9.31
N GLN A 66 -0.64 16.46 -9.79
CA GLN A 66 -0.17 16.34 -11.18
C GLN A 66 -1.27 16.60 -12.21
N VAL A 67 -2.48 16.09 -12.00
CA VAL A 67 -3.63 16.33 -12.89
C VAL A 67 -4.04 17.80 -12.87
N VAL A 68 -4.18 18.41 -11.69
CA VAL A 68 -4.55 19.82 -11.53
C VAL A 68 -3.48 20.75 -12.11
N TRP A 69 -2.21 20.46 -11.88
CA TRP A 69 -1.11 21.20 -12.50
C TRP A 69 -1.22 21.11 -14.02
N MET A 70 -1.45 19.92 -14.59
CA MET A 70 -1.55 19.73 -16.03
C MET A 70 -2.75 20.47 -16.66
N GLU A 71 -3.90 20.58 -15.97
CA GLU A 71 -5.04 21.37 -16.46
C GLU A 71 -4.78 22.88 -16.45
N LEU A 72 -4.04 23.39 -15.46
CA LEU A 72 -3.70 24.81 -15.34
C LEU A 72 -2.71 25.30 -16.42
N TRP A 73 -1.96 24.41 -17.07
CA TRP A 73 -1.03 24.75 -18.17
C TRP A 73 -1.65 24.58 -19.57
N VAL A 74 -2.88 24.08 -19.66
CA VAL A 74 -3.62 23.86 -20.93
C VAL A 74 -4.64 24.99 -21.19
N LEU A 75 -4.77 25.93 -20.26
CA LEU A 75 -5.49 27.21 -20.39
C LEU A 75 -4.50 28.37 -20.52
#